data_AF-A0A930FGE8-F1
#
_entry.id   AF-A0A930FGE8-F1
#
_cell.length_a   1.000
_cell.length_b   1.000
_cell.length_c   1.000
_cell.angle_alpha   90.00
_cell.angle_beta   90.00
_cell.angle_gamma   90.00
#
_symmetry.space_group_name_H-M   'P 1'
#
loop_
_entity.id
_entity.type
_entity.pdbx_description
1 polymer ?
#
loop_
_entity_poly.entity_id
_entity_poly.type
_entity_poly.pdbx_seq_one_letter_code
_entity_poly.pdbx_strand_id
1 'polypeptide(L)'
;SLFVLASPENSFVVGLSGGIYGLLAAYVTLILRTGGWRIPPVRAALVNMLFINLLLNFLPNISVHAHLGGFVTGLIMYGFITTDKAEVYKRVNHIVALVGLVGVLCFISWQNRYIPTRSRYLGTDLKVLQILNDGPLHQYSYLLAERLDTIYGLDDGFVQVLGKE
;
A
#
# COMPACT_ATOMS: atom_id res chain seq x y z
N SER A 1 -2.37 0.80 3.01
CA SER A 1 -3.52 0.32 2.21
C SER A 1 -3.21 -1.11 1.74
N LEU A 2 -4.22 -1.94 1.42
CA LEU A 2 -4.00 -3.30 0.88
C LEU A 2 -3.14 -3.31 -0.39
N PHE A 3 -3.20 -2.24 -1.18
CA PHE A 3 -2.32 -2.02 -2.34
C PHE A 3 -0.83 -1.94 -2.01
N VAL A 4 -0.46 -1.40 -0.85
CA VAL A 4 0.95 -1.34 -0.42
C VAL A 4 1.44 -2.73 -0.05
N LEU A 5 0.60 -3.55 0.59
CA LEU A 5 0.96 -4.93 0.96
C LEU A 5 1.10 -5.85 -0.25
N ALA A 6 0.36 -5.55 -1.33
CA ALA A 6 0.49 -6.23 -2.61
C ALA A 6 1.74 -5.78 -3.41
N SER A 7 2.42 -4.70 -3.00
CA SER A 7 3.62 -4.21 -3.68
C SER A 7 4.85 -5.05 -3.27
N PRO A 8 5.71 -5.47 -4.21
CA PRO A 8 6.92 -6.25 -3.92
C PRO A 8 7.98 -5.49 -3.10
N GLU A 9 7.82 -4.17 -2.96
CA GLU A 9 8.74 -3.33 -2.20
C GLU A 9 8.36 -3.29 -0.72
N ASN A 10 9.32 -3.62 0.16
CA ASN A 10 9.17 -3.52 1.60
C ASN A 10 9.20 -2.05 2.03
N SER A 11 8.08 -1.36 1.79
CA SER A 11 7.94 0.09 1.92
C SER A 11 7.09 0.43 3.15
N PHE A 12 7.69 1.15 4.11
CA PHE A 12 6.95 1.74 5.21
C PHE A 12 6.23 2.98 4.70
N VAL A 13 4.91 2.88 4.55
CA VAL A 13 4.09 4.00 4.11
C VAL A 13 3.27 4.51 5.29
N VAL A 14 3.46 5.77 5.61
CA VAL A 14 2.68 6.51 6.62
C VAL A 14 1.91 7.63 5.93
N GLY A 15 0.63 7.80 6.29
CA GLY A 15 -0.14 8.97 5.87
C GLY A 15 -1.61 8.70 5.50
N LEU A 16 -2.43 9.73 5.72
CA LEU A 16 -3.84 9.79 5.29
C LEU A 16 -4.00 10.10 3.80
N SER A 17 -2.91 10.37 3.08
CA SER A 17 -2.93 10.82 1.68
C SER A 17 -3.61 9.83 0.72
N GLY A 18 -3.52 8.53 0.97
CA GLY A 18 -4.29 7.53 0.22
C GLY A 18 -5.81 7.76 0.29
N GLY A 19 -6.32 8.22 1.44
CA GLY A 19 -7.73 8.59 1.59
C GLY A 19 -8.09 9.86 0.82
N ILE A 20 -7.18 10.85 0.75
CA ILE A 20 -7.35 12.06 -0.07
C ILE A 20 -7.46 11.70 -1.55
N TYR A 21 -6.66 10.75 -2.03
CA TYR A 21 -6.78 10.24 -3.40
C TYR A 21 -8.10 9.51 -3.64
N GLY A 22 -8.65 8.83 -2.63
CA GLY A 22 -10.00 8.27 -2.69
C GLY A 22 -11.08 9.34 -2.83
N LEU A 23 -10.98 10.44 -2.08
CA LEU A 23 -11.89 11.58 -2.21
C LEU A 23 -11.72 12.30 -3.55
N LEU A 24 -10.48 12.40 -4.05
CA LEU A 24 -10.19 12.95 -5.37
C LEU A 24 -10.88 12.13 -6.47
N ALA A 25 -10.81 10.80 -6.41
CA ALA A 25 -11.50 9.92 -7.35
C ALA A 25 -13.04 10.09 -7.29
N ALA A 26 -13.60 10.20 -6.08
CA ALA A 26 -15.01 10.47 -5.88
C ALA A 26 -15.42 11.83 -6.49
N TYR A 27 -14.61 12.87 -6.28
CA TYR A 27 -14.85 14.21 -6.82
C TYR A 27 -14.77 14.26 -8.34
N VAL A 28 -13.77 13.61 -8.94
CA VAL A 28 -13.67 13.45 -10.40
C VAL A 28 -14.94 12.79 -10.94
N THR A 29 -15.35 11.68 -10.34
CA THR A 29 -16.54 10.92 -10.78
C THR A 29 -17.82 11.74 -10.65
N LEU A 30 -17.95 12.54 -9.57
CA LEU A 30 -19.05 13.47 -9.37
C LEU A 30 -19.12 14.52 -10.49
N ILE A 31 -18.00 15.21 -10.80
CA ILE A 31 -17.96 16.23 -11.86
C ILE A 31 -18.34 15.65 -13.22
N LEU A 32 -17.87 14.43 -13.52
CA LEU A 32 -18.19 13.76 -14.77
C LEU A 32 -19.69 13.40 -14.84
N ARG A 33 -20.27 12.89 -13.75
CA ARG A 33 -21.70 12.53 -13.70
C ARG A 33 -22.63 13.74 -13.78
N THR A 34 -22.29 14.84 -13.12
CA THR A 34 -23.13 16.06 -13.11
C THR A 34 -22.97 16.90 -14.37
N GLY A 35 -22.08 16.52 -15.29
CA GLY A 35 -21.77 17.30 -16.49
C GLY A 35 -20.91 18.54 -16.21
N GLY A 36 -20.38 18.69 -15.00
CA GLY A 36 -19.52 19.81 -14.60
C GLY A 36 -18.26 19.96 -15.46
N TRP A 37 -17.83 18.90 -16.14
CA TRP A 37 -16.74 18.95 -17.13
C TRP A 37 -16.99 19.94 -18.28
N ARG A 38 -18.25 20.21 -18.63
CA ARG A 38 -18.61 21.17 -19.67
C ARG A 38 -18.40 22.62 -19.23
N ILE A 39 -18.28 22.87 -17.93
CA ILE A 39 -18.11 24.20 -17.35
C ILE A 39 -16.60 24.51 -17.33
N PRO A 40 -16.11 25.46 -18.15
CA PRO A 40 -14.67 25.72 -18.28
C PRO A 40 -13.92 25.98 -16.96
N PRO A 41 -14.42 26.80 -16.00
CA PRO A 41 -13.71 27.02 -14.74
C PRO A 41 -13.65 25.75 -13.87
N VAL A 42 -14.71 24.94 -13.84
CA VAL A 42 -14.73 23.67 -13.09
C VAL A 42 -13.73 22.67 -13.69
N ARG A 43 -13.71 22.56 -15.02
CA ARG A 43 -12.74 21.72 -15.72
C ARG A 43 -11.31 22.15 -15.44
N ALA A 44 -11.01 23.46 -15.52
CA ALA A 44 -9.67 23.97 -15.25
C ALA A 44 -9.24 23.67 -13.80
N ALA A 45 -10.13 23.88 -12.82
CA ALA A 45 -9.86 23.54 -11.42
C ALA A 45 -9.59 22.05 -11.21
N LEU A 46 -10.40 21.17 -11.83
CA LEU A 46 -10.20 19.72 -11.75
C LEU A 46 -8.87 19.30 -12.37
N VAL A 47 -8.55 19.79 -13.57
CA VAL A 47 -7.30 19.48 -14.26
C VAL A 47 -6.10 19.96 -13.44
N ASN A 48 -6.14 21.17 -12.89
CA ASN A 48 -5.08 21.69 -12.03
C ASN A 48 -4.91 20.84 -10.76
N MET A 49 -6.02 20.46 -10.11
CA MET A 49 -5.97 19.59 -8.92
C MET A 49 -5.35 18.23 -9.25
N LEU A 50 -5.77 17.59 -10.35
CA LEU A 50 -5.21 16.32 -10.81
C LEU A 50 -3.73 16.45 -11.16
N PHE A 51 -3.36 17.54 -11.83
CA PHE A 51 -1.98 17.81 -12.22
C PHE A 51 -1.06 17.97 -11.02
N ILE A 52 -1.46 18.78 -10.02
CA ILE A 52 -0.68 18.95 -8.79
C ILE A 52 -0.55 17.62 -8.05
N ASN A 53 -1.64 16.87 -7.88
CA ASN A 53 -1.59 15.56 -7.23
C ASN A 53 -0.66 14.60 -7.99
N LEU A 54 -0.71 14.59 -9.32
CA LEU A 54 0.21 13.80 -10.13
C LEU A 54 1.67 14.19 -9.86
N LEU A 55 1.99 15.48 -9.82
CA LEU A 55 3.34 15.96 -9.52
C LEU A 55 3.82 15.54 -8.11
N LEU A 56 2.93 15.54 -7.11
CA LEU A 56 3.27 15.09 -5.77
C LEU A 56 3.74 13.63 -5.75
N ASN A 57 3.31 12.77 -6.68
CA ASN A 57 3.79 11.38 -6.73
C ASN A 57 5.29 11.25 -7.01
N PHE A 58 5.94 12.28 -7.55
CA PHE A 58 7.37 12.27 -7.84
C PHE A 58 8.24 12.77 -6.69
N LEU A 59 7.63 13.18 -5.57
CA LEU A 59 8.39 13.56 -4.38
C LEU A 59 8.95 12.30 -3.67
N PRO A 60 10.15 12.39 -3.06
CA PRO A 60 10.72 11.28 -2.32
C PRO A 60 9.84 10.90 -1.12
N ASN A 61 9.87 9.62 -0.74
CA ASN A 61 9.08 9.03 0.35
C ASN A 61 7.56 9.02 0.13
N ILE A 62 7.09 9.26 -1.11
CA ILE A 62 5.67 9.15 -1.45
C ILE A 62 5.39 7.82 -2.15
N SER A 63 4.48 7.03 -1.57
CA SER A 63 4.06 5.76 -2.16
C SER A 63 2.99 5.98 -3.23
N VAL A 64 3.40 5.88 -4.49
CA VAL A 64 2.49 5.89 -5.65
C VAL A 64 1.46 4.76 -5.55
N HIS A 65 1.87 3.58 -5.08
CA HIS A 65 0.98 2.44 -4.86
C HIS A 65 -0.14 2.76 -3.85
N ALA A 66 0.18 3.50 -2.78
CA ALA A 66 -0.82 3.92 -1.81
C ALA A 66 -1.83 4.90 -2.41
N HIS A 67 -1.38 5.87 -3.20
CA HIS A 67 -2.23 6.85 -3.87
C HIS A 67 -3.11 6.21 -4.96
N LEU A 68 -2.54 5.34 -5.79
CA LEU A 68 -3.28 4.62 -6.82
C LEU A 68 -4.37 3.72 -6.20
N GLY A 69 -4.03 3.00 -5.14
CA GLY A 69 -4.99 2.15 -4.43
C GLY A 69 -6.13 2.95 -3.80
N GLY A 70 -5.80 4.12 -3.23
CA GLY A 70 -6.79 5.07 -2.73
C GLY A 70 -7.75 5.55 -3.82
N PHE A 71 -7.19 5.97 -4.97
CA PHE A 71 -7.95 6.47 -6.11
C PHE A 71 -8.91 5.40 -6.68
N VAL A 72 -8.42 4.19 -6.94
CA VAL A 72 -9.23 3.07 -7.47
C VAL A 72 -10.35 2.71 -6.51
N THR A 73 -10.04 2.60 -5.20
CA THR A 73 -11.04 2.28 -4.18
C THR A 73 -12.11 3.37 -4.07
N GLY A 74 -11.70 4.64 -4.14
CA GLY A 74 -12.62 5.78 -4.12
C GLY A 74 -13.59 5.80 -5.31
N LEU A 75 -13.11 5.45 -6.51
CA LEU A 75 -13.95 5.38 -7.71
C LEU A 75 -15.04 4.31 -7.57
N ILE A 76 -14.67 3.12 -7.10
CA ILE A 76 -15.62 2.00 -6.87
C ILE A 76 -16.62 2.36 -5.76
N MET A 77 -16.14 2.92 -4.64
CA MET A 77 -16.99 3.30 -3.52
C MET A 77 -17.98 4.41 -3.88
N TYR A 78 -17.53 5.44 -4.59
CA TYR A 78 -18.42 6.49 -5.05
C TYR A 78 -19.50 5.94 -5.97
N GLY A 79 -19.13 5.07 -6.92
CA GLY A 79 -20.08 4.38 -7.79
C GLY A 79 -21.10 3.55 -7.02
N PHE A 80 -20.66 2.82 -5.98
CA PHE A 80 -21.56 2.05 -5.11
C PHE A 80 -22.54 2.92 -4.32
N ILE A 81 -22.07 4.03 -3.74
CA ILE A 81 -22.89 4.94 -2.92
C ILE A 81 -23.91 5.70 -3.78
N THR A 82 -23.52 6.09 -4.99
CA THR A 82 -24.35 6.93 -5.88
C THR A 82 -25.15 6.14 -6.91
N THR A 83 -25.10 4.81 -6.89
CA THR A 83 -25.99 3.97 -7.70
C THR A 83 -27.37 3.95 -7.06
N ASP A 84 -28.40 4.26 -7.86
CA ASP A 84 -29.78 4.22 -7.40
C ASP A 84 -30.16 2.81 -6.93
N LYS A 85 -30.98 2.72 -5.88
CA LYS A 85 -31.50 1.45 -5.36
C LYS A 85 -32.30 0.68 -6.40
N ALA A 86 -32.91 1.38 -7.37
CA ALA A 86 -33.60 0.77 -8.49
C ALA A 86 -32.66 0.07 -9.49
N GLU A 87 -31.39 0.50 -9.56
CA GLU A 87 -30.39 -0.04 -10.49
C GLU A 87 -29.56 -1.16 -9.83
N VAL A 88 -30.28 -2.20 -9.36
CA VAL A 88 -29.70 -3.33 -8.62
C VAL A 88 -28.51 -3.96 -9.36
N TYR A 89 -28.59 -4.10 -10.69
CA TYR A 89 -27.52 -4.68 -11.51
C TYR A 89 -26.21 -3.88 -11.45
N LYS A 90 -26.25 -2.54 -11.48
CA LYS A 90 -25.05 -1.71 -11.36
C LYS A 90 -24.47 -1.83 -9.95
N ARG A 91 -25.33 -1.87 -8.93
CA ARG A 91 -24.89 -1.99 -7.54
C ARG A 91 -24.17 -3.31 -7.29
N VAL A 92 -24.73 -4.41 -7.79
CA VAL A 92 -24.11 -5.74 -7.74
C VAL A 92 -22.75 -5.72 -8.44
N ASN A 93 -22.63 -5.10 -9.63
CA ASN A 93 -21.34 -4.99 -10.32
C ASN A 93 -20.27 -4.26 -9.50
N HIS A 94 -20.62 -3.18 -8.78
CA HIS A 94 -19.65 -2.47 -7.93
C HIS A 94 -19.24 -3.31 -6.71
N ILE A 95 -20.16 -4.07 -6.11
CA ILE A 95 -19.84 -5.00 -5.02
C ILE A 95 -18.92 -6.11 -5.53
N VAL A 96 -19.26 -6.73 -6.66
CA VAL A 96 -18.44 -7.79 -7.26
C VAL A 96 -17.05 -7.26 -7.61
N ALA A 97 -16.94 -6.06 -8.18
CA ALA A 97 -15.67 -5.42 -8.47
C ALA A 97 -14.86 -5.14 -7.19
N LEU A 98 -15.50 -4.66 -6.13
CA LEU A 98 -14.85 -4.40 -4.84
C LEU A 98 -14.35 -5.70 -4.18
N VAL A 99 -15.20 -6.71 -4.11
CA VAL A 99 -14.87 -8.02 -3.52
C VAL A 99 -13.78 -8.71 -4.34
N GLY A 100 -13.89 -8.68 -5.67
CA GLY A 100 -12.86 -9.21 -6.56
C GLY A 100 -11.52 -8.49 -6.39
N LEU A 101 -11.53 -7.16 -6.32
CA LEU A 101 -10.33 -6.36 -6.07
C LEU A 101 -9.68 -6.72 -4.73
N VAL A 102 -10.47 -6.78 -3.65
CA VAL A 102 -9.96 -7.18 -2.33
C VAL A 102 -9.41 -8.61 -2.37
N GLY A 103 -10.12 -9.55 -3.00
CA GLY A 103 -9.68 -10.94 -3.14
C GLY A 103 -8.35 -11.08 -3.88
N VAL A 104 -8.19 -10.40 -5.01
CA VAL A 104 -6.93 -10.38 -5.79
C VAL A 104 -5.81 -9.75 -4.97
N LEU A 105 -6.05 -8.62 -4.30
CA LEU A 105 -5.03 -7.97 -3.48
C LEU A 105 -4.61 -8.85 -2.29
N CYS A 106 -5.54 -9.53 -1.65
CA CYS A 106 -5.25 -10.50 -0.58
C CYS A 106 -4.43 -11.68 -1.11
N PHE A 107 -4.77 -12.19 -2.30
CA PHE A 107 -4.03 -13.28 -2.94
C PHE A 107 -2.60 -12.88 -3.30
N ILE A 108 -2.41 -11.69 -3.89
CA ILE A 108 -1.07 -11.16 -4.20
C ILE A 108 -0.29 -10.89 -2.90
N SER A 109 -0.92 -10.27 -1.90
CA SER A 109 -0.29 -10.04 -0.59
C SER A 109 0.11 -11.35 0.10
N TRP A 110 -0.66 -12.42 -0.10
CA TRP A 110 -0.31 -13.77 0.38
C TRP A 110 0.92 -14.32 -0.34
N GLN A 111 1.00 -14.16 -1.66
CA GLN A 111 2.18 -14.58 -2.44
C GLN A 111 3.43 -13.78 -2.08
N ASN A 112 3.26 -12.50 -1.77
CA ASN A 112 4.35 -11.57 -1.47
C ASN A 112 4.86 -11.64 -0.01
N ARG A 113 4.68 -12.79 0.67
CA ARG A 113 5.17 -12.97 2.05
C ARG A 113 6.66 -13.23 2.17
N TYR A 114 7.30 -13.62 1.07
CA TYR A 114 8.72 -13.96 1.07
C TYR A 114 9.53 -12.78 0.54
N ILE A 115 10.55 -12.38 1.29
CA ILE A 115 11.47 -11.32 0.85
C ILE A 115 12.42 -11.92 -0.19
N PRO A 116 12.42 -11.42 -1.45
CA PRO A 116 13.33 -11.88 -2.48
C PRO A 116 14.78 -11.73 -2.03
N THR A 117 15.65 -12.67 -2.40
CA THR A 117 17.06 -12.72 -1.94
C THR A 117 17.81 -11.40 -2.19
N ARG A 118 17.48 -10.67 -3.26
CA ARG A 118 18.06 -9.37 -3.60
C ARG A 118 17.70 -8.24 -2.62
N SER A 119 16.57 -8.35 -1.93
CA SER A 119 16.04 -7.33 -1.01
C SER A 119 16.38 -7.62 0.45
N ARG A 120 17.20 -8.65 0.71
CA ARG A 120 17.68 -9.00 2.05
C ARG A 120 18.90 -8.14 2.40
N TYR A 121 18.87 -7.50 3.55
CA TYR A 121 19.94 -6.62 4.00
C TYR A 121 20.84 -7.31 5.03
N LEU A 122 21.33 -8.52 4.71
CA LEU A 122 22.05 -9.41 5.64
C LEU A 122 23.13 -8.69 6.47
N GLY A 123 23.94 -7.84 5.83
CA GLY A 123 25.00 -7.11 6.54
C GLY A 123 24.51 -6.00 7.47
N THR A 124 23.43 -5.30 7.10
CA THR A 124 22.81 -4.28 7.95
C THR A 124 22.09 -4.93 9.12
N ASP A 125 21.31 -5.98 8.83
CA ASP A 125 20.57 -6.75 9.84
C ASP A 125 21.53 -7.35 10.88
N LEU A 126 22.67 -7.92 10.43
CA LEU A 126 23.70 -8.43 11.33
C LEU A 126 24.30 -7.32 12.22
N LYS A 127 24.59 -6.15 11.67
CA LYS A 127 25.12 -5.02 12.47
C LYS A 127 24.12 -4.56 13.53
N VAL A 128 22.84 -4.47 13.18
CA VAL A 128 21.79 -4.10 14.15
C VAL A 128 21.70 -5.15 15.25
N LEU A 129 21.74 -6.44 14.89
CA LEU A 129 21.74 -7.54 15.85
C LEU A 129 22.94 -7.48 16.79
N GLN A 130 24.15 -7.21 16.27
CA GLN A 130 25.36 -7.03 17.09
C GLN A 130 25.23 -5.87 18.06
N ILE A 131 24.74 -4.71 17.60
CA ILE A 131 24.52 -3.54 18.48
C ILE A 131 23.51 -3.86 19.60
N LEU A 132 22.45 -4.60 19.28
CA LEU A 132 21.46 -5.03 20.28
C LEU A 132 22.05 -6.03 21.27
N ASN A 133 22.90 -6.94 20.78
CA ASN A 133 23.56 -7.98 21.55
C ASN A 133 24.61 -7.42 22.52
N ASP A 134 25.39 -6.43 22.08
CA ASP A 134 26.39 -5.77 22.90
C ASP A 134 25.77 -4.79 23.92
N GLY A 135 24.47 -4.54 23.81
CA GLY A 135 23.70 -3.66 24.66
C GLY A 135 22.82 -4.37 25.69
N PRO A 136 21.97 -3.63 26.41
CA PRO A 136 21.04 -4.19 27.40
C PRO A 136 19.91 -5.03 26.76
N LEU A 137 19.83 -5.09 25.44
CA LEU A 137 18.76 -5.75 24.67
C LEU A 137 19.22 -7.09 24.07
N HIS A 138 20.24 -7.75 24.64
CA HIS A 138 20.77 -9.02 24.13
C HIS A 138 19.71 -10.11 23.94
N GLN A 139 18.77 -10.28 24.88
CA GLN A 139 17.68 -11.26 24.72
C GLN A 139 16.78 -10.95 23.51
N TYR A 140 16.57 -9.66 23.22
CA TYR A 140 15.79 -9.24 22.07
C TYR A 140 16.57 -9.45 20.76
N SER A 141 17.90 -9.38 20.78
CA SER A 141 18.74 -9.67 19.62
C SER A 141 18.52 -11.11 19.14
N TYR A 142 18.48 -12.09 20.05
CA TYR A 142 18.23 -13.50 19.73
C TYR A 142 16.83 -13.74 19.17
N LEU A 143 15.81 -13.17 19.80
CA LEU A 143 14.44 -13.25 19.30
C LEU A 143 14.33 -12.66 17.88
N LEU A 144 14.99 -11.53 17.64
CA LEU A 144 14.99 -10.87 16.34
C LEU A 144 15.76 -11.70 15.29
N ALA A 145 16.89 -12.32 15.67
CA ALA A 145 17.68 -13.18 14.81
C ALA A 145 16.90 -14.42 14.36
N GLU A 146 16.22 -15.11 15.27
CA GLU A 146 15.37 -16.28 14.95
C GLU A 146 14.25 -15.91 13.96
N ARG A 147 13.63 -14.74 14.15
CA ARG A 147 12.60 -14.22 13.24
C ARG A 147 13.18 -13.89 11.86
N LEU A 148 14.35 -13.27 11.81
CA LEU A 148 15.04 -12.94 10.56
C LEU A 148 15.47 -14.20 9.81
N ASP A 149 16.00 -15.20 10.50
CA ASP A 149 16.35 -16.50 9.92
C ASP A 149 15.10 -17.17 9.33
N THR A 150 13.98 -17.16 10.05
CA THR A 150 12.69 -17.68 9.54
C THR A 150 12.21 -16.92 8.29
N ILE A 151 12.28 -15.58 8.30
CA ILE A 151 11.79 -14.72 7.20
C ILE A 151 12.68 -14.85 5.96
N TYR A 152 14.00 -15.00 6.15
CA TYR A 152 14.95 -15.19 5.06
C TYR A 152 15.11 -16.66 4.65
N GLY A 153 14.52 -17.60 5.38
CA GLY A 153 14.68 -19.04 5.15
C GLY A 153 16.14 -19.48 5.30
N LEU A 154 16.82 -18.98 6.33
CA LEU A 154 18.17 -19.38 6.71
C LEU A 154 18.10 -20.46 7.79
N ASP A 155 18.92 -21.50 7.69
CA ASP A 155 19.02 -22.56 8.70
C ASP A 155 19.90 -22.08 9.87
N ASP A 156 19.30 -21.33 10.79
CA ASP A 156 19.95 -20.72 11.97
C ASP A 156 21.17 -19.82 11.64
N GLY A 157 21.12 -19.08 10.53
CA GLY A 157 22.24 -18.29 10.03
C GLY A 157 22.67 -17.16 10.97
N PHE A 158 21.76 -16.24 11.30
CA PHE A 158 22.05 -15.11 12.19
C PHE A 158 22.26 -15.57 13.63
N VAL A 159 21.48 -16.54 14.10
CA VAL A 159 21.62 -17.11 15.45
C VAL A 159 23.00 -17.74 15.63
N GLN A 160 23.52 -18.46 14.63
CA GLN A 160 24.88 -19.01 14.69
C GLN A 160 25.96 -17.93 14.74
N VAL A 161 25.80 -16.83 13.99
CA VAL A 161 26.80 -15.75 13.94
C VAL A 161 26.84 -14.93 15.23
N LEU A 162 25.70 -14.77 15.92
CA LEU A 162 25.63 -14.13 17.23
C LEU A 162 26.24 -15.00 18.35
N GLY A 163 26.35 -16.32 18.13
CA GLY A 163 26.71 -17.31 19.13
C GLY A 163 25.46 -17.85 19.83
N LYS A 164 25.47 -19.10 20.31
CA LYS A 164 24.38 -19.58 21.18
C LYS A 164 24.67 -19.11 22.61
N GLU A 165 23.65 -18.62 23.34
CA GLU A 165 23.73 -18.50 24.81
C GLU A 165 24.04 -19.86 25.46
#